data_AF-V6LV60-F1
#
_entry.id   AF-V6LV60-F1
#
_cell.length_a   1.000
_cell.length_b   1.000
_cell.length_c   1.000
_cell.angle_alpha   90.00
_cell.angle_beta   90.00
_cell.angle_gamma   90.00
#
_symmetry.space_group_name_H-M   'P 1'
#
loop_
_entity.id
_entity.type
_entity.pdbx_description
1 polymer ?
#
loop_
_entity_poly.entity_id
_entity_poly.type
_entity_poly.pdbx_seq_one_letter_code
_entity_poly.pdbx_strand_id
1 'polypeptide(L)' 'VANPAIRKGKWSPAEDAQLVAAIVGSPPRRWRLIADKVQGRTDIQVRYRLQAIGEGLVRQRLIGRECLPE' A
#
# COMPACT_ATOMS: atom_id res chain seq x y z
N VAL A 1 3.02 -23.20 -8.10
CA VAL A 1 1.58 -22.85 -7.99
C VAL A 1 1.46 -21.35 -7.79
N ALA A 2 0.88 -20.63 -8.76
CA ALA A 2 0.60 -19.20 -8.59
C ALA A 2 -0.64 -19.06 -7.71
N ASN A 3 -0.54 -18.33 -6.60
CA ASN A 3 -1.66 -18.14 -5.67
C ASN A 3 -2.79 -17.38 -6.40
N PRO A 4 -3.96 -17.99 -6.66
CA PRO A 4 -5.04 -17.38 -7.45
C PRO A 4 -5.70 -16.18 -6.74
N ALA A 5 -5.39 -15.95 -5.46
CA ALA A 5 -5.87 -14.80 -4.69
C ALA A 5 -5.16 -13.48 -5.03
N ILE A 6 -4.03 -13.52 -5.75
CA ILE A 6 -3.26 -12.30 -6.06
C ILE A 6 -3.88 -11.56 -7.24
N ARG A 7 -4.41 -10.36 -6.97
CA ARG A 7 -4.94 -9.47 -8.01
C ARG A 7 -3.80 -8.84 -8.79
N LYS A 8 -3.72 -9.16 -10.09
CA LYS A 8 -2.76 -8.57 -11.04
C LYS A 8 -3.31 -7.34 -11.79
N GLY A 9 -4.52 -6.89 -11.43
CA GLY A 9 -5.21 -5.78 -12.07
C GLY A 9 -4.79 -4.39 -11.57
N LYS A 10 -5.31 -3.36 -12.22
CA LYS A 10 -5.16 -1.94 -11.83
C LYS A 10 -5.57 -1.74 -10.37
N TRP A 11 -4.94 -0.79 -9.70
CA TRP A 11 -5.36 -0.35 -8.37
C TRP A 11 -6.65 0.46 -8.48
N SER A 12 -7.64 0.08 -7.70
CA SER A 12 -8.87 0.84 -7.53
C SER A 12 -8.73 1.91 -6.44
N PRO A 13 -9.49 3.01 -6.49
CA PRO A 13 -9.49 4.01 -5.42
C PRO A 13 -9.84 3.43 -4.04
N ALA A 14 -10.66 2.37 -4.00
CA ALA A 14 -10.98 1.66 -2.77
C ALA A 14 -9.76 0.94 -2.17
N GLU A 15 -8.93 0.30 -3.01
CA GLU A 15 -7.68 -0.32 -2.57
C GLU A 15 -6.67 0.73 -2.11
N ASP A 16 -6.60 1.88 -2.77
CA ASP A 16 -5.75 2.99 -2.31
C ASP A 16 -6.19 3.52 -0.95
N ALA A 17 -7.51 3.65 -0.71
CA ALA A 17 -8.03 4.05 0.60
C ALA A 17 -7.71 3.01 1.68
N GLN A 18 -7.82 1.72 1.38
CA GLN A 18 -7.41 0.64 2.28
C GLN A 18 -5.91 0.67 2.57
N LEU A 19 -5.09 0.92 1.54
CA LEU A 19 -3.65 1.06 1.66
C LEU A 19 -3.28 2.22 2.59
N VAL A 20 -3.89 3.39 2.39
CA VAL A 20 -3.68 4.57 3.26
C VAL A 20 -4.08 4.26 4.69
N ALA A 21 -5.27 3.71 4.92
CA ALA A 21 -5.73 3.34 6.25
C ALA A 21 -4.80 2.30 6.92
N ALA A 22 -4.30 1.33 6.14
CA ALA A 22 -3.36 0.33 6.62
C ALA A 22 -2.00 0.94 6.99
N ILE A 23 -1.50 1.91 6.22
CA ILE A 23 -0.25 2.64 6.52
C ILE A 23 -0.41 3.49 7.78
N VAL A 24 -1.51 4.25 7.89
CA VAL A 24 -1.76 5.11 9.05
C VAL A 24 -1.93 4.28 10.33
N GLY A 25 -2.57 3.12 10.24
CA GLY A 25 -2.78 2.22 11.38
C GLY A 25 -1.64 1.23 11.65
N SER A 26 -0.56 1.24 10.87
CA SER A 26 0.57 0.31 11.04
C SER A 26 1.88 1.08 11.21
N PRO A 27 2.90 0.48 11.84
CA PRO A 27 4.21 1.09 11.91
C PRO A 27 4.80 1.32 10.50
N PRO A 28 5.52 2.42 10.28
CA PRO A 28 6.16 2.71 9.00
C PRO A 28 7.07 1.57 8.56
N ARG A 29 7.19 1.38 7.23
CA ARG A 29 8.03 0.36 6.60
C ARG A 29 7.66 -1.11 6.89
N ARG A 30 6.53 -1.38 7.55
CA ARG A 30 6.03 -2.76 7.74
C ARG A 30 5.12 -3.23 6.60
N TRP A 31 5.69 -3.37 5.41
CA TRP A 31 4.95 -3.69 4.17
C TRP A 31 4.16 -4.99 4.21
N ARG A 32 4.67 -6.04 4.89
CA ARG A 32 3.93 -7.30 5.08
C ARG A 32 2.62 -7.08 5.83
N LEU A 33 2.66 -6.36 6.95
CA LEU A 33 1.45 -6.05 7.73
C LEU A 33 0.46 -5.18 6.96
N ILE A 34 0.98 -4.25 6.17
CA ILE A 34 0.15 -3.40 5.31
C ILE A 34 -0.50 -4.24 4.20
N ALA A 35 0.25 -5.12 3.55
CA ALA A 35 -0.28 -6.02 2.53
C ALA A 35 -1.31 -7.02 3.06
N ASP A 36 -1.13 -7.53 4.28
CA ASP A 36 -2.14 -8.39 4.93
C ASP A 36 -3.48 -7.66 5.14
N LYS A 37 -3.45 -6.34 5.29
CA LYS A 37 -4.67 -5.50 5.37
C LYS A 37 -5.27 -5.17 4.00
N VAL A 38 -4.49 -5.23 2.92
CA VAL A 38 -4.95 -4.99 1.55
C VAL A 38 -5.16 -6.32 0.84
N GLN A 39 -6.37 -6.87 0.99
CA GLN A 39 -6.69 -8.22 0.51
C GLN A 39 -6.36 -8.42 -0.98
N GLY A 40 -5.61 -9.48 -1.29
CA GLY A 40 -5.25 -9.83 -2.66
C GLY A 40 -4.11 -8.99 -3.25
N ARG A 41 -3.45 -8.15 -2.46
CA ARG A 41 -2.20 -7.46 -2.82
C ARG A 41 -1.03 -7.98 -1.99
N THR A 42 0.14 -8.09 -2.62
CA THR A 42 1.38 -8.48 -1.94
C THR A 42 2.14 -7.25 -1.42
N ASP A 43 3.06 -7.49 -0.49
CA ASP A 43 4.00 -6.48 0.02
C ASP A 43 4.78 -5.77 -1.10
N ILE A 44 5.20 -6.52 -2.13
CA ILE A 44 5.84 -5.96 -3.32
C ILE A 44 4.89 -5.01 -4.06
N GLN A 45 3.63 -5.42 -4.31
CA GLN A 45 2.65 -4.58 -5.01
C GLN A 45 2.32 -3.31 -4.23
N VAL A 46 2.21 -3.42 -2.90
CA VAL A 46 2.00 -2.29 -1.99
C VAL A 46 3.15 -1.29 -2.10
N ARG A 47 4.41 -1.75 -2.07
CA ARG A 47 5.59 -0.87 -2.21
C ARG A 47 5.62 -0.16 -3.56
N TYR A 48 5.40 -0.88 -4.66
CA TYR A 48 5.33 -0.26 -5.99
C TYR A 48 4.22 0.77 -6.08
N ARG A 49 3.06 0.51 -5.46
CA ARG A 49 1.97 1.48 -5.43
C ARG A 49 2.36 2.73 -4.66
N LEU A 50 2.97 2.57 -3.48
CA LEU A 50 3.50 3.67 -2.68
C LEU A 50 4.57 4.48 -3.41
N GLN A 51 5.42 3.87 -4.23
CA GLN A 51 6.35 4.63 -5.08
C GLN A 51 5.62 5.48 -6.13
N ALA A 52 4.51 4.96 -6.68
CA ALA A 52 3.73 5.66 -7.70
C ALA A 52 2.84 6.79 -7.14
N ILE A 53 2.19 6.59 -5.99
CA ILE A 53 1.22 7.55 -5.42
C ILE A 53 1.66 8.19 -4.09
N GLY A 54 2.71 7.67 -3.45
CA GLY A 54 3.12 8.06 -2.10
C GLY A 54 3.48 9.53 -1.96
N GLU A 55 4.18 10.10 -2.94
CA GLU A 55 4.45 11.55 -2.99
C GLU A 55 3.15 12.38 -3.01
N GLY A 56 2.14 11.91 -3.74
CA GLY A 56 0.82 12.53 -3.76
C GLY A 56 0.12 12.42 -2.40
N LEU A 57 0.19 11.27 -1.75
CA LEU A 57 -0.39 11.03 -0.42
C LEU A 57 0.29 11.89 0.66
N VAL A 58 1.62 12.07 0.59
CA VAL A 58 2.38 12.96 1.47
C VAL A 58 1.98 14.42 1.24
N ARG A 59 1.87 14.87 -0.02
CA ARG A 59 1.40 16.23 -0.35
C ARG A 59 -0.01 16.49 0.18
N GLN A 60 -0.88 15.48 0.15
CA GLN A 60 -2.23 15.53 0.69
C GLN A 60 -2.28 15.35 2.22
N ARG A 61 -1.13 15.16 2.89
CA ARG A 61 -1.01 14.90 4.34
C ARG A 61 -1.80 13.68 4.83
N LEU A 62 -1.98 12.68 3.97
CA LEU A 62 -2.63 11.42 4.33
C LEU A 62 -1.68 10.45 5.02
N ILE A 63 -0.40 10.46 4.62
CA ILE A 63 0.67 9.68 5.23
C ILE A 63 1.91 10.56 5.44
N GLY A 64 2.75 10.18 6.40
CA GLY A 64 4.04 10.80 6.60
C GLY A 64 5.10 10.30 5.61
N ARG A 65 6.17 11.08 5.44
CA ARG A 65 7.29 10.76 4.53
C ARG A 65 8.09 9.55 5.02
N GLU A 66 8.08 9.34 6.32
CA GLU A 66 8.63 8.18 7.02
C GLU A 66 7.95 6.86 6.63
N CYS A 67 6.75 6.94 6.05
CA CYS A 67 6.00 5.81 5.54
C CYS A 67 6.28 5.51 4.06
N LEU A 68 7.18 6.24 3.41
CA LEU A 68 7.60 5.92 2.05
C LEU A 68 8.71 4.87 2.05
N PRO A 69 8.75 3.98 1.04
CA PRO A 69 9.92 3.14 0.81
C PRO A 69 11.13 4.02 0.44
N GLU A 70 12.30 3.64 0.95
CA GLU A 70 13.59 4.21 0.52
C GLU A 70 13.88 3.94 -0.96
#